data_AF-A0A920PVW9-F1
#
_entry.id   AF-A0A920PVW9-F1
#
_cell.length_a   1.000
_cell.length_b   1.000
_cell.length_c   1.000
_cell.angle_alpha   90.00
_cell.angle_beta   90.00
_cell.angle_gamma   90.00
#
_symmetry.space_group_name_H-M   'P 1'
#
loop_
_entity.id
_entity.type
_entity.pdbx_description
1 polymer ?
#
loop_
_entity_poly.entity_id
_entity_poly.type
_entity_poly.pdbx_seq_one_letter_code
_entity_poly.pdbx_strand_id
1 'polypeptide(L)' 'MAFGGNDWLALTVESSLEPDLPICDPHHHFWDLRPASTPYQRYLIHELNADIYSGHNVRSTVL' A
#
# COMPACT_ATOMS: atom_id res chain seq x y z
N MET A 1 -15.80 -15.98 4.87
CA MET A 1 -15.44 -14.95 5.88
C MET A 1 -15.62 -13.61 5.22
N ALA A 2 -16.45 -12.75 5.82
CA ALA A 2 -16.90 -11.49 5.23
C ALA A 2 -15.84 -10.40 5.42
N PHE A 3 -14.90 -10.32 4.49
CA PHE A 3 -14.01 -9.16 4.34
C PHE A 3 -14.27 -8.65 2.93
N GLY A 4 -15.05 -7.59 2.81
CA GLY A 4 -15.37 -6.99 1.51
C GLY A 4 -14.23 -6.08 1.10
N GLY A 5 -13.80 -6.14 -0.17
CA GLY A 5 -12.76 -5.24 -0.67
C GLY A 5 -11.42 -5.40 0.06
N ASN A 6 -10.94 -4.34 0.73
CA ASN A 6 -9.61 -4.26 1.34
C ASN A 6 -9.60 -4.52 2.86
N ASP A 7 -10.73 -4.93 3.47
CA ASP A 7 -10.85 -5.17 4.91
C ASP A 7 -9.79 -6.14 5.48
N TRP A 8 -9.26 -7.04 4.64
CA TRP A 8 -8.21 -7.98 5.05
C TRP A 8 -6.90 -7.30 5.45
N LEU A 9 -6.65 -6.06 5.02
CA LEU A 9 -5.49 -5.27 5.44
C LEU A 9 -5.44 -5.02 6.94
N ALA A 10 -6.61 -4.94 7.58
CA ALA A 10 -6.72 -4.61 9.00
C ALA A 10 -6.57 -5.84 9.91
N LEU A 11 -6.31 -7.03 9.36
CA LEU A 11 -6.20 -8.26 10.14
C LEU A 11 -4.99 -8.26 11.07
N THR A 12 -3.90 -7.59 10.68
CA THR A 12 -2.68 -7.46 11.46
C THR A 12 -2.10 -6.07 11.26
N VAL A 13 -1.68 -5.42 12.36
CA VAL A 13 -0.97 -4.15 12.33
C VAL A 13 0.41 -4.36 12.97
N GLU A 14 1.46 -4.03 12.22
CA GLU A 14 2.85 -4.16 12.66
C GLU A 14 3.49 -2.77 12.78
N SER A 15 4.40 -2.61 13.74
CA SER A 15 5.18 -1.39 13.86
C SER A 15 6.27 -1.33 12.79
N SER A 16 6.47 -0.17 12.16
CA SER A 16 7.59 0.04 11.25
C SER A 16 8.92 -0.19 11.94
N LEU A 17 9.74 -1.06 11.35
CA LEU A 17 11.13 -1.26 11.75
C LEU A 17 11.98 -0.10 11.23
N GLU A 18 12.92 0.36 12.05
CA GLU A 18 13.87 1.43 11.73
C GLU A 18 13.18 2.62 11.04
N PRO A 19 12.22 3.29 11.73
CA PRO A 19 11.36 4.29 11.10
C PRO A 19 12.13 5.47 10.51
N ASP A 20 13.36 5.73 10.94
CA ASP A 20 14.20 6.81 10.44
C ASP A 20 15.03 6.43 9.20
N LEU A 21 15.14 5.13 8.84
CA LEU A 21 15.94 4.68 7.72
C LEU A 21 15.35 5.21 6.39
N PRO A 22 16.10 5.99 5.59
CA PRO A 22 15.57 6.54 4.35
C PRO A 22 15.41 5.44 3.29
N ILE A 23 14.22 5.35 2.70
CA ILE A 23 13.87 4.36 1.68
C ILE A 23 13.60 5.04 0.33
N CYS A 24 14.11 4.43 -0.73
CA CYS A 24 13.70 4.70 -2.11
C CYS A 24 12.88 3.50 -2.59
N ASP A 25 11.59 3.72 -2.90
CA ASP A 25 10.73 2.71 -3.49
C ASP A 25 10.95 2.68 -5.02
N PRO A 26 11.58 1.64 -5.57
CA PRO A 26 12.00 1.66 -6.97
C PRO A 26 10.86 1.31 -7.94
N HIS A 27 9.75 0.73 -7.48
CA HIS A 27 8.77 0.11 -8.39
C HIS A 27 7.42 -0.18 -7.74
N HIS A 28 6.35 0.32 -8.36
CA HIS A 28 4.97 -0.05 -8.04
C HIS A 28 4.12 -0.11 -9.31
N HIS A 29 2.88 -0.61 -9.19
CA HIS A 29 1.93 -0.70 -10.29
C HIS A 29 0.62 -0.02 -9.89
N PHE A 30 -0.05 0.62 -10.85
CA PHE A 30 -1.41 1.13 -10.66
C PHE A 30 -2.42 0.34 -11.46
N TRP A 31 -3.64 0.24 -10.94
CA TRP A 31 -4.78 -0.34 -11.63
C TRP A 31 -6.09 0.24 -11.06
N ASP A 32 -7.13 0.37 -11.87
CA ASP A 32 -8.45 0.86 -11.40
C ASP A 32 -9.52 -0.23 -11.40
N LEU A 33 -9.42 -1.19 -12.33
CA LEU A 33 -10.43 -2.23 -12.55
C LEU A 33 -9.75 -3.57 -12.78
N ARG A 34 -9.44 -4.30 -11.71
CA ARG A 34 -8.89 -5.65 -11.74
C ARG A 34 -9.98 -6.69 -11.41
N PRO A 35 -10.88 -7.03 -12.35
CA PRO A 35 -12.10 -7.80 -12.07
C PRO A 35 -11.84 -9.23 -11.59
N ALA A 36 -10.66 -9.80 -11.86
CA ALA A 36 -10.28 -11.14 -11.41
C ALA A 36 -9.77 -11.19 -9.96
N SER A 37 -9.55 -10.04 -9.30
CA SER A 37 -9.07 -9.96 -7.92
C SER A 37 -10.23 -9.48 -7.02
N THR A 38 -10.80 -10.36 -6.22
CA THR A 38 -11.94 -10.03 -5.34
C THR A 38 -11.56 -9.06 -4.21
N PRO A 39 -10.42 -9.22 -3.51
CA PRO A 39 -9.76 -8.13 -2.81
C PRO A 39 -8.88 -7.32 -3.78
N TYR A 40 -8.68 -6.01 -3.55
CA TYR A 40 -7.72 -5.19 -4.29
C TYR A 40 -8.02 -5.00 -5.79
N GLN A 41 -9.25 -4.61 -6.09
CA GLN A 41 -9.66 -4.30 -7.46
C GLN A 41 -9.02 -3.02 -8.03
N ARG A 42 -8.47 -2.18 -7.16
CA ARG A 42 -7.93 -0.86 -7.48
C ARG A 42 -6.73 -0.55 -6.59
N TYR A 43 -5.77 0.17 -7.16
CA TYR A 43 -4.66 0.82 -6.50
C TYR A 43 -4.18 1.99 -7.36
N LEU A 44 -4.42 3.23 -6.90
CA LEU A 44 -4.01 4.46 -7.60
C LEU A 44 -3.15 5.36 -6.69
N ILE A 45 -2.69 6.48 -7.23
CA ILE A 45 -1.73 7.39 -6.57
C ILE A 45 -2.11 7.81 -5.14
N HIS A 46 -3.38 8.09 -4.85
CA HIS A 46 -3.84 8.44 -3.50
C HIS A 46 -3.70 7.29 -2.49
N GLU A 47 -3.81 6.03 -2.94
CA GLU A 47 -3.64 4.83 -2.10
C GLU A 47 -2.14 4.59 -1.85
N LEU A 48 -1.30 4.69 -2.88
CA LEU A 48 0.15 4.68 -2.71
C LEU A 48 0.62 5.77 -1.75
N ASN A 49 0.08 6.99 -1.87
CA ASN A 49 0.41 8.09 -0.98
C ASN A 49 0.05 7.76 0.48
N ALA A 50 -1.07 7.08 0.74
CA ALA A 50 -1.42 6.64 2.08
C ALA A 50 -0.42 5.59 2.61
N ASP A 51 0.00 4.65 1.76
CA ASP A 51 0.93 3.57 2.14
C ASP A 51 2.34 4.11 2.44
N ILE A 52 2.90 4.98 1.60
CA ILE A 52 4.27 5.48 1.78
C ILE A 52 4.40 6.42 3.00
N TYR A 53 3.29 6.95 3.50
CA TYR A 53 3.22 7.76 4.72
C TYR A 53 2.65 6.99 5.94
N SER A 54 2.54 5.66 5.85
CA SER A 54 1.98 4.82 6.93
C SER A 54 2.94 4.51 8.08
N GLY A 55 4.23 4.82 7.94
CA GLY A 55 5.19 4.73 9.05
C GLY A 55 6.66 4.68 8.62
N HIS A 56 6.98 4.03 7.50
CA HIS A 56 8.34 3.99 6.97
C HIS A 56 8.75 5.34 6.36
N ASN A 57 10.04 5.69 6.47
CA ASN A 57 10.61 6.92 5.94
C ASN A 57 10.92 6.83 4.44
N VAL A 58 9.87 6.70 3.62
CA VAL A 58 9.97 6.72 2.15
C VAL A 58 10.24 8.16 1.68
N ARG A 59 11.37 8.36 1.00
CA ARG A 59 11.83 9.69 0.54
C ARG A 59 11.66 9.93 -0.95
N SER A 60 11.61 8.85 -1.72
CA SER A 60 11.42 8.88 -3.16
C SER A 60 10.73 7.61 -3.62
N THR A 61 9.88 7.74 -4.62
CA THR A 61 9.33 6.61 -5.37
C THR A 61 9.37 6.95 -6.86
N VAL A 62 9.28 5.93 -7.72
CA VAL A 62 9.15 6.13 -9.17
C VAL A 62 7.80 6.81 -9.50
N LEU A 63 7.74 7.60 -10.58
CA LEU A 63 6.50 8.18 -11.10
C LEU A 63 6.03 7.42 -12.33
#